data_AF-A0A0X8IB01-F1
#
_entry.id   AF-A0A0X8IB01-F1
#
_cell.length_a   1.000
_cell.length_b   1.000
_cell.length_c   1.000
_cell.angle_alpha   90.00
_cell.angle_beta   90.00
_cell.angle_gamma   90.00
#
_symmetry.space_group_name_H-M   'P 1'
#
loop_
_entity.id
_entity.type
_entity.pdbx_description
1 polymer ?
#
loop_
_entity_poly.entity_id
_entity_poly.type
_entity_poly.pdbx_seq_one_letter_code
_entity_poly.pdbx_strand_id
1 'polypeptide(L)'
;MVDPRGTSSTCPRCGTKLVEVGYRRLRCPSCGLEADRDTIAILNIEGRALSQMGGALASPTAPQVTDVSPNRWGEPVNRPKGTLAL
;
A
#
# COMPACT_ATOMS: atom_id res chain seq x y z
N MET A 1 17.24 -5.23 7.84
CA MET A 1 17.98 -4.06 7.32
C MET A 1 17.73 -3.99 5.83
N VAL A 2 17.31 -2.84 5.30
CA VAL A 2 16.98 -2.67 3.86
C VAL A 2 18.18 -2.11 3.11
N ASP A 3 18.53 -2.70 1.97
CA ASP A 3 19.54 -2.12 1.06
C ASP A 3 18.96 -0.87 0.37
N PRO A 4 19.57 0.33 0.53
CA PRO A 4 19.09 1.56 -0.09
C PRO A 4 19.49 1.69 -1.57
N ARG A 5 20.32 0.80 -2.13
CA ARG A 5 20.80 0.95 -3.50
C ARG A 5 19.65 0.98 -4.51
N GLY A 6 19.66 2.02 -5.36
CA GLY A 6 18.71 2.19 -6.46
C GLY A 6 17.28 2.59 -6.05
N THR A 7 17.02 2.89 -4.78
CA THR A 7 15.67 3.25 -4.31
C THR A 7 15.20 4.59 -4.87
N SER A 8 16.10 5.51 -5.20
CA SER A 8 15.78 6.84 -5.72
C SER A 8 15.67 6.91 -7.26
N SER A 9 15.96 5.82 -7.98
CA SER A 9 15.99 5.79 -9.45
C SER A 9 15.06 4.75 -10.07
N THR A 10 14.36 3.98 -9.24
CA THR A 10 13.47 2.89 -9.64
C THR A 10 12.03 3.29 -9.40
N CYS A 11 11.14 3.07 -10.37
CA CYS A 11 9.73 3.37 -10.19
C CYS A 11 9.10 2.45 -9.14
N PRO A 12 8.52 2.98 -8.04
CA PRO A 12 7.90 2.15 -7.00
C PRO A 12 6.63 1.43 -7.46
N ARG A 13 6.04 1.82 -8.60
CA ARG A 13 4.82 1.18 -9.14
C ARG A 13 5.11 0.01 -10.07
N CYS A 14 6.11 0.13 -10.95
CA CYS A 14 6.33 -0.84 -12.03
C CYS A 14 7.78 -1.28 -12.19
N GLY A 15 8.71 -0.77 -11.37
CA GLY A 15 10.12 -1.18 -11.41
C GLY A 15 10.96 -0.56 -12.54
N THR A 16 10.35 0.12 -13.52
CA THR A 16 11.13 0.78 -14.59
C THR A 16 12.04 1.87 -14.03
N LYS A 17 13.23 2.03 -14.61
CA LYS A 17 14.13 3.14 -14.32
C LYS A 17 13.46 4.49 -14.63
N LEU A 18 13.54 5.41 -13.68
CA LEU A 18 12.97 6.75 -13.81
C LEU A 18 13.87 7.66 -14.63
N VAL A 19 13.26 8.68 -15.25
CA VAL A 19 13.95 9.76 -15.96
C VAL A 19 13.79 11.07 -15.21
N GLU A 20 14.82 11.92 -15.22
CA GLU A 20 14.77 13.25 -14.61
C GLU A 20 14.05 14.23 -15.53
N VAL A 21 13.07 14.96 -15.00
CA VAL A 21 12.19 15.86 -15.78
C VAL A 21 12.27 17.31 -15.33
N GLY A 22 13.09 17.61 -14.33
CA GLY A 22 13.28 18.94 -13.79
C GLY A 22 14.38 18.90 -12.74
N TYR A 23 14.24 19.67 -11.67
CA TYR A 23 15.07 19.52 -10.47
C TYR A 23 14.84 18.12 -9.84
N ARG A 24 14.77 17.98 -8.52
CA ARG A 24 14.60 16.70 -7.82
C ARG A 24 13.35 15.86 -8.20
N ARG A 25 12.58 16.22 -9.24
CA ARG A 25 11.46 15.47 -9.81
C ARG A 25 11.90 14.44 -10.85
N LEU A 26 11.35 13.24 -10.71
CA LEU A 26 11.54 12.10 -11.59
C LEU A 26 10.21 11.65 -12.17
N ARG A 27 10.21 11.18 -13.42
CA ARG A 27 9.06 10.62 -14.11
C ARG A 27 9.32 9.20 -14.56
N CYS A 28 8.30 8.35 -14.45
CA CYS A 28 8.32 7.00 -15.01
C CYS A 28 7.83 7.03 -16.45
N PRO A 29 8.62 6.59 -17.43
CA PRO A 29 8.19 6.54 -18.83
C PRO A 29 7.13 5.45 -19.07
N SER A 30 7.06 4.41 -18.22
CA SER A 30 6.14 3.28 -18.40
C SER A 30 4.75 3.53 -17.81
N CYS A 31 4.67 4.00 -16.56
CA CYS A 31 3.39 4.14 -15.86
C CYS A 31 2.98 5.60 -15.57
N GLY A 32 3.77 6.58 -16.04
CA GLY A 32 3.47 8.01 -15.91
C GLY A 32 3.60 8.59 -14.49
N LEU A 33 4.04 7.82 -13.50
CA LEU A 33 4.30 8.32 -12.14
C LEU A 33 5.31 9.46 -12.18
N GLU A 34 5.00 10.60 -11.55
CA GLU A 34 5.94 11.71 -11.40
C GLU A 34 5.97 12.16 -9.93
N ALA A 35 7.15 12.20 -9.32
CA ALA A 35 7.33 12.56 -7.91
C ALA A 35 8.75 13.04 -7.62
N ASP A 36 8.97 13.61 -6.43
CA ASP A 36 10.31 13.95 -5.96
C ASP A 36 11.16 12.69 -5.71
N ARG A 37 12.47 12.80 -5.93
CA ARG A 37 13.46 11.75 -5.76
C ARG A 37 13.47 11.17 -4.34
N ASP A 38 13.23 12.00 -3.32
CA ASP A 38 13.15 11.54 -1.92
C ASP A 38 11.85 10.77 -1.67
N THR A 39 10.73 11.23 -2.22
CA THR A 39 9.45 10.50 -2.16
C THR A 39 9.57 9.12 -2.81
N ILE A 40 10.21 9.04 -3.98
CA ILE A 40 10.51 7.77 -4.66
C ILE A 40 11.38 6.85 -3.77
N ALA A 41 12.41 7.40 -3.13
CA ALA A 41 13.29 6.63 -2.25
C ALA A 41 12.54 6.06 -1.05
N ILE A 42 11.73 6.87 -0.37
CA ILE A 42 10.91 6.46 0.78
C ILE A 42 9.97 5.32 0.39
N LEU A 43 9.22 5.47 -0.70
CA LEU A 43 8.26 4.45 -1.17
C LEU A 43 8.95 3.11 -1.46
N ASN A 44 10.13 3.15 -2.11
CA ASN A 44 10.87 1.93 -2.39
C ASN A 44 11.47 1.28 -1.13
N ILE A 45 11.94 2.08 -0.15
CA ILE A 45 12.44 1.57 1.12
C ILE A 45 11.31 0.92 1.91
N GLU A 46 10.16 1.59 2.02
CA GLU A 46 8.97 1.09 2.69
C GLU A 46 8.48 -0.22 2.03
N GLY A 47 8.36 -0.25 0.71
CA GLY A 47 7.97 -1.45 -0.02
C GLY A 47 8.93 -2.63 0.19
N ARG A 48 10.25 -2.37 0.22
CA ARG A 48 11.26 -3.40 0.54
C ARG A 48 11.17 -3.85 1.99
N ALA A 49 10.98 -2.93 2.93
CA ALA A 49 10.83 -3.25 4.35
C ALA A 49 9.60 -4.14 4.60
N LEU A 50 8.45 -3.79 4.02
CA LEU A 50 7.23 -4.60 4.10
C LEU A 50 7.41 -5.97 3.45
N SER A 51 8.10 -6.04 2.32
CA SER A 51 8.41 -7.32 1.66
C SER A 51 9.30 -8.22 2.52
N GLN A 52 10.26 -7.64 3.25
CA GLN A 52 11.12 -8.39 4.19
C GLN A 52 10.37 -8.84 5.46
N MET A 53 9.28 -8.16 5.83
CA MET A 53 8.50 -8.48 7.02
C MET A 53 7.66 -9.77 6.88
N GLY A 54 7.66 -10.40 5.69
CA GLY A 54 6.88 -11.59 5.40
C GLY A 54 5.41 -11.22 5.16
N GLY A 55 4.98 -11.28 3.89
CA GLY A 55 3.67 -10.80 3.48
C GLY A 55 2.48 -11.57 4.07
N ALA A 56 1.36 -10.82 4.13
CA ALA A 56 0.04 -11.12 4.69
C ALA A 56 0.00 -11.28 6.22
N LEU A 57 -0.68 -10.33 6.90
CA LEU A 57 -1.49 -10.72 8.04
C LEU A 57 -2.37 -11.85 7.50
N ALA A 58 -2.05 -13.09 7.84
CA ALA A 58 -2.86 -14.22 7.43
C ALA A 58 -4.29 -13.85 7.76
N SER A 59 -5.19 -13.91 6.77
CA SER A 59 -6.61 -13.74 7.04
C SER A 59 -6.91 -14.71 8.17
N PRO A 60 -7.38 -14.24 9.34
CA PRO A 60 -7.52 -15.09 10.51
C PRO A 60 -8.25 -16.35 10.09
N THR A 61 -7.56 -17.48 10.18
CA THR A 61 -8.11 -18.79 9.78
C THR A 61 -9.12 -19.27 10.84
N ALA A 62 -9.08 -18.64 12.01
CA ALA A 62 -10.13 -18.75 13.00
C ALA A 62 -11.45 -18.23 12.40
N PRO A 63 -12.55 -18.99 12.53
CA PRO A 63 -13.88 -18.47 12.28
C PRO A 63 -14.07 -17.17 13.07
N GLN A 64 -14.55 -16.13 12.41
CA GLN A 64 -15.01 -14.94 13.11
C GLN A 64 -16.20 -15.37 13.97
N VAL A 65 -15.97 -15.58 15.27
CA VAL A 65 -17.03 -15.94 16.21
C VAL A 65 -17.87 -14.69 16.46
N THR A 66 -19.05 -14.64 15.83
CA THR A 66 -20.04 -13.59 16.09
C THR A 66 -21.06 -13.99 17.16
N ASP A 67 -20.88 -15.14 17.83
CA ASP A 67 -21.76 -15.62 18.90
C ASP A 67 -21.44 -15.00 20.27
N VAL A 68 -21.14 -13.70 20.27
CA VAL A 68 -21.08 -12.96 21.53
C VAL A 68 -22.53 -12.62 21.87
N SER A 69 -23.02 -13.07 23.04
CA SER A 69 -24.31 -12.59 23.56
C SER A 69 -24.32 -11.07 23.49
N PRO A 70 -25.30 -10.43 22.83
CA PRO A 70 -25.31 -8.99 22.69
C PRO A 70 -25.09 -8.35 24.06
N ASN A 71 -24.05 -7.54 24.17
CA ASN A 71 -23.96 -6.66 25.32
C ASN A 71 -25.26 -5.84 25.34
N ARG A 72 -25.84 -5.66 26.53
CA ARG A 72 -27.12 -4.97 26.75
C ARG A 72 -27.17 -3.53 26.20
N TRP A 73 -26.08 -3.05 25.62
CA TRP A 73 -25.88 -1.71 25.10
C TRP A 73 -25.69 -1.74 23.58
N GLY A 74 -26.82 -1.82 22.88
CA GLY A 74 -27.07 -1.31 21.52
C GLY A 74 -26.09 -1.70 20.41
N GLU A 75 -26.59 -2.37 19.38
CA GLU A 75 -25.91 -2.59 18.10
C GLU A 75 -25.24 -1.31 17.56
N PRO A 76 -23.96 -1.34 17.11
CA PRO A 76 -23.43 -0.27 16.30
C PRO A 76 -24.13 -0.27 14.94
N VAL A 77 -24.66 0.89 14.54
CA VAL A 77 -25.42 1.04 13.29
C VAL A 77 -24.51 0.72 12.09
N ASN A 78 -24.73 -0.44 11.47
CA ASN A 78 -24.15 -0.72 10.16
C ASN A 78 -24.99 0.01 9.10
N ARG A 79 -24.40 1.04 8.52
CA ARG A 79 -24.92 1.79 7.38
C ARG A 79 -25.20 0.82 6.22
N PRO A 80 -26.40 0.81 5.60
CA PRO A 80 -26.67 -0.11 4.51
C PRO A 80 -25.77 0.20 3.32
N LYS A 81 -25.04 -0.82 2.84
CA LYS A 81 -24.45 -0.81 1.50
C LYS A 81 -25.62 -0.79 0.52
N GLY A 82 -25.82 0.36 -0.13
CA GLY A 82 -26.64 0.42 -1.33
C GLY A 82 -26.10 -0.57 -2.35
N THR A 83 -26.92 -1.54 -2.71
CA THR A 83 -26.64 -2.44 -3.83
C THR A 83 -27.19 -1.76 -5.07
N LEU A 84 -26.29 -1.35 -5.97
CA LEU A 84 -26.63 -1.13 -7.37
C LEU A 84 -26.77 -2.51 -8.02
N ALA A 85 -27.97 -2.82 -8.51
CA ALA A 85 -28.18 -3.90 -9.46
C ALA A 85 -29.24 -3.45 -10.49
N LEU A 86 -28.75 -3.31 -11.72
CA LEU A 86 -29.41 -3.20 -13.04
C LEU A 86 -30.42 -2.05 -13.26
#